data_AF-A0A971BY37-F1
#
_entry.id   AF-A0A971BY37-F1
#
_cell.length_a   1.000
_cell.length_b   1.000
_cell.length_c   1.000
_cell.angle_alpha   90.00
_cell.angle_beta   90.00
_cell.angle_gamma   90.00
#
_symmetry.space_group_name_H-M   'P 1'
#
loop_
_entity.id
_entity.type
_entity.pdbx_description
1 polymer ?
#
loop_
_entity_poly.entity_id
_entity_poly.type
_entity_poly.pdbx_seq_one_letter_code
_entity_poly.pdbx_strand_id
1 'polypeptide(L)'
;MLTGEGLDVIVHSTHEAGYKVGGIGAVLDGLLSARAYLKNVRRTVLMGTFDLRDTAGMDRLRAPRNRFEVLYSSVDGVRQYERADQLAAIEEAFGVRIMYGRRAFGPSAQEVVLIDPTDADSGRIADLKYRLWERFGLRSDQFDANYEYDLYVRAALPQFEALKIVLGADMD
;
A
#
# COMPACT_ATOMS: atom_id res chain seq x y z
N MET A 1 18.89 -15.22 24.69
CA MET A 1 18.07 -14.05 25.08
C MET A 1 18.52 -12.92 24.16
N LEU A 2 17.76 -12.60 23.11
CA LEU A 2 18.13 -11.49 22.23
C LEU A 2 17.91 -10.19 23.03
N THR A 3 19.01 -9.63 23.51
CA THR A 3 19.10 -8.23 23.92
C THR A 3 19.11 -7.43 22.61
N GLY A 4 17.94 -7.11 22.07
CA GLY A 4 17.83 -6.44 20.79
C GLY A 4 16.77 -5.36 20.89
N GLU A 5 17.14 -4.13 20.55
CA GLU A 5 16.20 -3.04 20.34
C GLU A 5 15.06 -3.52 19.42
N GLY A 6 13.83 -3.14 19.74
CA GLY A 6 12.67 -3.47 18.91
C GLY A 6 12.85 -2.92 17.49
N LEU A 7 12.22 -3.56 16.51
CA LEU A 7 12.24 -3.10 15.12
C LEU A 7 11.51 -1.76 15.01
N ASP A 8 12.17 -0.77 14.41
CA ASP A 8 11.61 0.57 14.28
C ASP A 8 10.40 0.60 13.34
N VAL A 9 10.54 0.01 12.16
CA VAL A 9 9.49 -0.02 11.12
C VAL A 9 9.46 -1.37 10.46
N ILE A 10 8.26 -1.94 10.30
CA ILE A 10 8.01 -3.07 9.40
C ILE A 10 6.99 -2.67 8.36
N VAL A 11 7.25 -3.04 7.11
CA VAL A 11 6.34 -2.83 6.00
C VAL A 11 5.85 -4.19 5.51
N HIS A 12 4.54 -4.42 5.53
CA HIS A 12 3.93 -5.60 4.91
C HIS A 12 3.31 -5.20 3.58
N SER A 13 3.88 -5.66 2.47
CA SER A 13 3.31 -5.46 1.14
C SER A 13 2.45 -6.65 0.76
N THR A 14 1.14 -6.44 0.57
CA THR A 14 0.19 -7.50 0.22
C THR A 14 -1.08 -6.93 -0.42
N HIS A 15 -1.72 -7.76 -1.25
CA HIS A 15 -3.04 -7.48 -1.82
C HIS A 15 -4.17 -7.46 -0.78
N GLU A 16 -3.94 -8.01 0.41
CA GLU A 16 -4.91 -7.98 1.53
C GLU A 16 -4.64 -6.86 2.54
N ALA A 17 -3.80 -5.86 2.21
CA ALA A 17 -3.48 -4.75 3.11
C ALA A 17 -4.73 -3.95 3.51
N GLY A 18 -5.55 -3.61 2.52
CA GLY A 18 -6.74 -2.77 2.69
C GLY A 18 -7.87 -3.49 3.42
N TYR A 19 -8.12 -4.75 3.09
CA TYR A 19 -9.13 -5.58 3.74
C TYR A 19 -8.80 -7.06 3.55
N LYS A 20 -9.36 -7.88 4.44
CA LYS A 20 -9.19 -9.33 4.43
C LYS A 20 -10.08 -10.00 3.39
N VAL A 21 -9.47 -10.82 2.55
CA VAL A 21 -10.11 -11.70 1.57
C VAL A 21 -9.96 -13.16 1.97
N GLY A 22 -8.78 -13.54 2.47
CA GLY A 22 -8.42 -14.93 2.69
C GLY A 22 -7.38 -15.13 3.79
N GLY A 23 -6.46 -16.06 3.52
CA GLY A 23 -5.50 -16.54 4.50
C GLY A 23 -4.48 -15.47 4.92
N ILE A 24 -4.05 -14.60 3.99
CA ILE A 24 -3.05 -13.58 4.31
C ILE A 24 -3.64 -12.55 5.26
N GLY A 25 -4.86 -12.11 5.03
CA GLY A 25 -5.56 -11.20 5.95
C GLY A 25 -5.80 -11.86 7.31
N ALA A 26 -6.02 -13.17 7.38
CA ALA A 26 -6.11 -13.89 8.65
C ALA A 26 -4.76 -13.90 9.41
N VAL A 27 -3.65 -14.06 8.69
CA VAL A 27 -2.31 -13.95 9.28
C VAL A 27 -2.06 -12.52 9.77
N LEU A 28 -2.41 -11.49 9.00
CA LEU A 28 -2.28 -10.10 9.43
C LEU A 28 -3.12 -9.81 10.69
N ASP A 29 -4.37 -10.28 10.74
CA ASP A 29 -5.22 -10.14 11.94
C ASP A 29 -4.55 -10.75 13.19
N GLY A 30 -3.98 -11.95 13.07
CA GLY A 30 -3.30 -12.63 14.17
C GLY A 30 -1.98 -11.97 14.55
N LEU A 31 -1.15 -11.62 13.57
CA LEU A 31 0.17 -11.04 13.77
C LEU A 31 0.07 -9.64 14.39
N LEU A 32 -0.75 -8.76 13.82
CA LEU A 32 -0.86 -7.35 14.22
C LEU A 32 -1.68 -7.14 15.50
N SER A 33 -2.33 -8.19 16.01
CA SER A 33 -2.95 -8.20 17.34
C SER A 33 -2.09 -8.92 18.40
N ALA A 34 -1.01 -9.60 18.01
CA ALA A 34 -0.18 -10.37 18.93
C ALA A 34 0.66 -9.45 19.84
N ARG A 35 0.59 -9.69 21.15
CA ARG A 35 1.38 -8.93 22.15
C ARG A 35 2.87 -8.93 21.87
N ALA A 36 3.41 -10.07 21.41
CA ALA A 36 4.83 -10.19 21.09
C ALA A 36 5.22 -9.27 19.92
N TYR A 37 4.37 -9.16 18.89
CA TYR A 37 4.62 -8.25 17.78
C TYR A 37 4.53 -6.79 18.25
N LEU A 38 3.45 -6.42 18.92
CA LEU A 38 3.22 -5.05 19.41
C LEU A 38 4.27 -4.56 20.41
N LYS A 39 4.90 -5.47 21.15
CA LYS A 39 6.00 -5.13 22.07
C LYS A 39 7.33 -4.89 21.34
N ASN A 40 7.56 -5.54 20.20
CA ASN A 40 8.86 -5.56 19.54
C ASN A 40 8.88 -4.79 18.21
N VAL A 41 7.75 -4.26 17.74
CA VAL A 41 7.66 -3.49 16.49
C VAL A 41 7.03 -2.14 16.80
N ARG A 42 7.78 -1.05 16.60
CA ARG A 42 7.33 0.31 16.95
C ARG A 42 6.31 0.87 15.96
N ARG A 43 6.50 0.61 14.67
CA ARG A 43 5.66 1.12 13.59
C ARG A 43 5.42 0.04 12.55
N THR A 44 4.18 -0.07 12.07
CA THR A 44 3.85 -0.96 10.95
C THR A 44 3.08 -0.20 9.87
N VAL A 45 3.51 -0.40 8.63
CA VAL A 45 2.82 0.10 7.43
C VAL A 45 2.38 -1.09 6.59
N LEU A 46 1.11 -1.12 6.21
CA LEU A 46 0.57 -2.07 5.25
C LEU A 46 0.50 -1.38 3.88
N MET A 47 1.15 -1.97 2.89
CA MET A 47 1.15 -1.49 1.52
C MET A 47 0.32 -2.43 0.66
N GLY A 48 -0.55 -1.89 -0.17
CA GLY A 48 -1.32 -2.70 -1.10
C GLY A 48 -1.92 -1.89 -2.23
N THR A 49 -2.80 -2.55 -2.97
CA THR A 49 -3.57 -1.93 -4.04
C THR A 49 -5.04 -1.91 -3.69
N PHE A 50 -5.78 -1.04 -4.37
CA PHE A 50 -7.23 -1.10 -4.45
C PHE A 50 -7.63 -0.79 -5.89
N ASP A 51 -8.87 -1.10 -6.25
CA ASP A 51 -9.41 -0.84 -7.58
C ASP A 51 -10.74 -0.11 -7.40
N LEU A 52 -10.81 1.15 -7.84
CA LEU A 52 -12.03 1.95 -7.76
C LEU A 52 -13.19 1.37 -8.58
N ARG A 53 -12.89 0.54 -9.58
CA ARG A 53 -13.86 -0.09 -10.45
C ARG A 53 -14.41 -1.39 -9.83
N ASP A 54 -13.71 -1.98 -8.86
CA ASP A 54 -14.22 -3.09 -8.05
C ASP A 54 -15.14 -2.58 -6.93
N THR A 55 -16.42 -2.42 -7.25
CA THR A 55 -17.43 -1.96 -6.29
C THR A 55 -17.52 -2.84 -5.05
N ALA A 56 -17.39 -4.16 -5.19
CA ALA A 56 -17.45 -5.08 -4.07
C ALA A 56 -16.21 -4.97 -3.16
N GLY A 57 -15.04 -4.77 -3.75
CA GLY A 57 -13.80 -4.47 -3.02
C GLY A 57 -13.89 -3.14 -2.28
N MET A 58 -14.42 -2.10 -2.93
CA MET A 58 -14.63 -0.79 -2.32
C MET A 58 -15.65 -0.84 -1.17
N ASP A 59 -16.74 -1.58 -1.32
CA ASP A 59 -17.72 -1.78 -0.25
C ASP A 59 -17.08 -2.47 0.96
N ARG A 60 -16.25 -3.49 0.74
CA ARG A 60 -15.51 -4.17 1.82
C ARG A 60 -14.50 -3.25 2.48
N LEU A 61 -13.78 -2.45 1.69
CA LEU A 61 -12.77 -1.51 2.19
C LEU A 61 -13.41 -0.45 3.10
N ARG A 62 -14.57 0.09 2.69
CA ARG A 62 -15.34 1.13 3.40
C ARG A 62 -16.24 0.60 4.50
N ALA A 63 -16.48 -0.71 4.55
CA ALA A 63 -17.39 -1.28 5.53
C ALA A 63 -16.93 -0.97 6.97
N PRO A 64 -17.84 -0.60 7.90
CA PRO A 64 -17.46 -0.32 9.29
C PRO A 64 -16.68 -1.47 9.96
N ARG A 65 -16.98 -2.72 9.59
CA ARG A 65 -16.27 -3.91 10.06
C ARG A 65 -14.79 -3.97 9.66
N ASN A 66 -14.40 -3.28 8.59
CA ASN A 66 -13.00 -3.21 8.16
C ASN A 66 -12.16 -2.31 9.08
N ARG A 67 -12.81 -1.39 9.81
CA ARG A 67 -12.19 -0.47 10.77
C ARG A 67 -11.01 0.30 10.17
N PHE A 68 -11.15 0.72 8.92
CA PHE A 68 -10.17 1.53 8.21
C PHE A 68 -10.62 3.00 8.24
N GLU A 69 -9.90 3.81 9.00
CA GLU A 69 -10.06 5.26 9.06
C GLU A 69 -9.20 5.90 7.98
N VAL A 70 -9.84 6.46 6.96
CA VAL A 70 -9.16 7.15 5.86
C VAL A 70 -8.76 8.55 6.32
N LEU A 71 -7.47 8.87 6.25
CA LEU A 71 -6.91 10.18 6.59
C LEU A 71 -6.52 10.98 5.33
N TYR A 72 -6.35 10.30 4.20
CA TYR A 72 -6.17 10.90 2.89
C TYR A 72 -6.81 10.03 1.82
N SER A 73 -7.58 10.65 0.93
CA SER A 73 -8.13 10.03 -0.27
C SER A 73 -8.55 11.14 -1.23
N SER A 74 -7.92 11.21 -2.40
CA SER A 74 -8.32 12.17 -3.43
C SER A 74 -9.70 11.88 -4.00
N VAL A 75 -10.11 10.61 -3.98
CA VAL A 75 -11.42 10.16 -4.48
C VAL A 75 -12.54 10.58 -3.53
N ASP A 76 -12.27 10.55 -2.23
CA ASP A 76 -13.25 10.90 -1.19
C ASP A 76 -13.15 12.36 -0.72
N GLY A 77 -12.20 13.14 -1.26
CA GLY A 77 -11.93 14.51 -0.85
C GLY A 77 -11.36 14.64 0.56
N VAL A 78 -10.76 13.57 1.11
CA VAL A 78 -10.20 13.55 2.47
C VAL A 78 -8.73 14.00 2.43
N ARG A 79 -8.37 15.01 3.24
CA ARG A 79 -7.01 15.59 3.31
C ARG A 79 -6.56 15.88 4.75
N GLN A 80 -6.88 14.98 5.68
CA GLN A 80 -6.57 15.13 7.12
C GLN A 80 -5.13 14.73 7.46
N TYR A 81 -4.44 14.02 6.57
CA TYR A 81 -3.04 13.68 6.74
C TYR A 81 -2.13 14.89 6.54
N GLU A 82 -1.17 15.09 7.43
CA GLU A 82 -0.23 16.23 7.41
C GLU A 82 0.58 16.34 6.11
N ARG A 83 0.81 15.23 5.41
CA ARG A 83 1.55 15.18 4.13
C ARG A 83 0.64 14.94 2.93
N ALA A 84 -0.63 15.37 3.02
CA ALA A 84 -1.62 15.21 1.95
C ALA A 84 -1.16 15.82 0.61
N ASP A 85 -0.46 16.96 0.63
CA ASP A 85 0.02 17.59 -0.60
C ASP A 85 1.15 16.79 -1.28
N GLN A 86 2.02 16.15 -0.49
CA GLN A 86 3.04 15.26 -1.05
C GLN A 86 2.45 13.98 -1.65
N LEU A 87 1.39 13.42 -1.04
CA LEU A 87 0.66 12.31 -1.65
C LEU A 87 -0.05 12.73 -2.94
N ALA A 88 -0.64 13.92 -2.97
CA ALA A 88 -1.27 14.46 -4.18
C ALA A 88 -0.27 14.69 -5.32
N ALA A 89 0.96 15.11 -5.00
CA ALA A 89 2.02 15.23 -5.99
C ALA A 89 2.42 13.87 -6.62
N ILE A 90 2.35 12.78 -5.85
CA ILE A 90 2.57 11.42 -6.38
C ILE A 90 1.41 11.01 -7.31
N GLU A 91 0.16 11.27 -6.89
CA GLU A 91 -1.01 11.01 -7.74
C GLU A 91 -0.88 11.69 -9.10
N GLU A 92 -0.51 12.98 -9.11
CA GLU A 92 -0.28 13.76 -10.33
C GLU A 92 0.89 13.20 -11.15
N ALA A 93 2.03 12.94 -10.51
CA ALA A 93 3.23 12.50 -11.21
C ALA A 93 3.10 11.12 -11.87
N PHE A 94 2.31 10.22 -11.28
CA PHE A 94 2.17 8.84 -11.73
C PHE A 94 0.82 8.52 -12.37
N GLY A 95 -0.18 9.42 -12.31
CA GLY A 95 -1.53 9.14 -12.79
C GLY A 95 -2.26 8.10 -11.94
N VAL A 96 -2.06 8.09 -10.63
CA VAL A 96 -2.66 7.10 -9.70
C VAL A 96 -3.61 7.74 -8.71
N ARG A 97 -4.34 6.91 -7.97
CA ARG A 97 -5.09 7.35 -6.77
C ARG A 97 -4.51 6.70 -5.53
N ILE A 98 -4.48 7.44 -4.43
CA ILE A 98 -3.93 7.00 -3.16
C ILE A 98 -4.99 7.09 -2.07
N MET A 99 -5.11 6.03 -1.28
CA MET A 99 -5.76 6.07 0.03
C MET A 99 -4.72 5.82 1.10
N TYR A 100 -4.67 6.72 2.08
CA TYR A 100 -3.86 6.54 3.28
C TYR A 100 -4.72 6.68 4.53
N GLY A 101 -4.43 5.86 5.54
CA GLY A 101 -5.17 5.90 6.78
C GLY A 101 -4.67 4.91 7.82
N ARG A 102 -5.52 4.59 8.78
CA ARG A 102 -5.22 3.65 9.87
C ARG A 102 -6.27 2.57 9.96
N ARG A 103 -5.84 1.30 10.00
CA ARG A 103 -6.72 0.13 10.12
C ARG A 103 -6.51 -0.58 11.45
N ALA A 104 -7.60 -0.85 12.16
CA ALA A 104 -7.54 -1.49 13.47
C ALA A 104 -7.39 -3.01 13.40
N PHE A 105 -6.44 -3.56 14.16
CA PHE A 105 -6.13 -4.98 14.36
C PHE A 105 -6.14 -5.32 15.85
N GLY A 106 -7.34 -5.54 16.40
CA GLY A 106 -7.50 -5.78 17.84
C GLY A 106 -7.21 -4.50 18.64
N PRO A 107 -6.22 -4.49 19.55
CA PRO A 107 -5.94 -3.33 20.40
C PRO A 107 -5.08 -2.25 19.73
N SER A 108 -4.62 -2.47 18.48
CA SER A 108 -3.73 -1.55 17.77
C SER A 108 -4.33 -1.09 16.45
N ALA A 109 -3.89 0.06 15.94
CA ALA A 109 -4.18 0.51 14.59
C ALA A 109 -2.89 0.72 13.82
N GLN A 110 -2.81 0.20 12.61
CA GLN A 110 -1.63 0.23 11.77
C GLN A 110 -1.86 1.12 10.55
N GLU A 111 -0.81 1.73 10.04
CA GLU A 111 -0.88 2.58 8.85
C GLU A 111 -1.16 1.71 7.63
N VAL A 112 -1.97 2.21 6.71
CA VAL A 112 -2.29 1.54 5.46
C VAL A 112 -2.15 2.54 4.32
N VAL A 113 -1.41 2.16 3.29
CA VAL A 113 -1.31 2.89 2.01
C VAL A 113 -1.79 1.97 0.91
N LEU A 114 -2.81 2.42 0.19
CA LEU A 114 -3.36 1.71 -0.95
C LEU A 114 -3.23 2.59 -2.18
N ILE A 115 -2.79 1.98 -3.28
CA ILE A 115 -2.67 2.63 -4.58
C ILE A 115 -3.68 2.00 -5.53
N ASP A 116 -4.46 2.82 -6.22
CA ASP A 116 -5.17 2.42 -7.43
C ASP A 116 -4.34 2.89 -8.64
N PRO A 117 -3.68 1.94 -9.34
CA PRO A 117 -2.79 2.27 -10.43
C PRO A 117 -3.49 2.15 -11.80
N THR A 118 -4.82 2.05 -11.84
CA THR A 118 -5.55 1.68 -13.06
C THR A 118 -5.39 2.71 -14.18
N ASP A 119 -5.19 3.98 -13.83
CA ASP A 119 -4.95 5.08 -14.77
C ASP A 119 -3.46 5.50 -14.84
N ALA A 120 -2.55 4.67 -14.30
CA ALA A 120 -1.14 5.00 -14.20
C ALA A 120 -0.48 5.27 -15.57
N ASP A 121 0.47 6.22 -15.58
CA ASP A 121 1.18 6.68 -16.78
C ASP A 121 1.92 5.52 -17.48
N SER A 122 1.49 5.24 -18.72
CA SER A 122 1.99 4.11 -19.51
C SER A 122 3.46 4.25 -19.91
N GLY A 123 3.98 5.47 -20.07
CA GLY A 123 5.39 5.73 -20.36
C GLY A 123 6.26 5.35 -19.17
N ARG A 124 5.90 5.80 -17.97
CA ARG A 124 6.60 5.43 -16.72
C ARG A 124 6.58 3.93 -16.46
N ILE A 125 5.47 3.25 -16.78
CA ILE A 125 5.36 1.80 -16.66
C ILE A 125 6.30 1.09 -17.65
N ALA A 126 6.37 1.55 -18.90
CA ALA A 126 7.27 0.99 -19.90
C ALA A 126 8.74 1.14 -19.48
N ASP A 127 9.13 2.31 -18.95
CA ASP A 127 10.47 2.55 -18.42
C ASP A 127 10.81 1.61 -17.26
N LEU A 128 9.86 1.40 -16.34
CA LEU A 128 10.03 0.44 -15.25
C LEU A 128 10.21 -0.99 -15.79
N LYS A 129 9.33 -1.44 -16.70
CA LYS A 129 9.41 -2.78 -17.30
C LYS A 129 10.77 -2.98 -18.01
N TYR A 130 11.27 -1.97 -18.71
CA TYR A 130 12.61 -1.99 -19.31
C TYR A 130 13.71 -2.17 -18.27
N ARG A 131 13.71 -1.39 -17.18
CA ARG A 131 14.71 -1.51 -16.10
C ARG A 131 14.66 -2.88 -15.40
N LEU A 132 13.46 -3.42 -15.20
CA LEU A 132 13.28 -4.76 -14.61
C LEU A 132 13.84 -5.85 -15.52
N TRP A 133 13.65 -5.71 -16.83
CA TRP A 133 14.26 -6.60 -17.81
C TRP A 133 15.78 -6.46 -17.83
N GLU A 134 16.31 -5.24 -17.92
CA GLU A 134 17.75 -4.97 -18.01
C GLU A 134 18.50 -5.53 -16.79
N ARG A 135 17.94 -5.34 -15.59
CA ARG A 135 18.61 -5.71 -14.34
C ARG A 135 18.37 -7.15 -13.90
N PHE A 136 17.16 -7.69 -14.14
CA PHE A 136 16.74 -8.98 -13.59
C PHE A 136 16.30 -9.98 -14.64
N GLY A 137 16.26 -9.60 -15.93
CA GLY A 137 15.75 -10.43 -17.01
C GLY A 137 14.24 -10.63 -16.98
N LEU A 138 13.48 -9.80 -16.24
CA LEU A 138 12.03 -9.96 -16.10
C LEU A 138 11.30 -9.64 -17.42
N ARG A 139 10.78 -10.68 -18.07
CA ARG A 139 10.06 -10.63 -19.35
C ARG A 139 8.60 -10.22 -19.16
N SER A 140 8.38 -8.94 -18.84
CA SER A 140 7.03 -8.37 -18.64
C SER A 140 6.12 -8.56 -19.85
N ASP A 141 6.70 -8.56 -21.06
CA ASP A 141 6.01 -8.78 -22.34
C ASP A 141 5.25 -10.11 -22.40
N GLN A 142 5.67 -11.12 -21.63
CA GLN A 142 4.98 -12.42 -21.57
C GLN A 142 3.72 -12.39 -20.70
N PHE A 143 3.55 -11.34 -19.88
CA PHE A 143 2.50 -11.23 -18.87
C PHE A 143 1.64 -9.98 -19.04
N ASP A 144 1.81 -9.21 -20.11
CA ASP A 144 1.07 -7.96 -20.32
C ASP A 144 -0.46 -8.16 -20.40
N ALA A 145 -0.93 -9.36 -20.76
CA ALA A 145 -2.35 -9.71 -20.73
C ALA A 145 -2.86 -10.16 -19.34
N ASN A 146 -1.96 -10.37 -18.37
CA ASN A 146 -2.33 -10.75 -17.00
C ASN A 146 -2.59 -9.49 -16.17
N TYR A 147 -3.86 -9.32 -15.79
CA TYR A 147 -4.32 -8.18 -15.01
C TYR A 147 -3.58 -8.02 -13.68
N GLU A 148 -3.38 -9.09 -12.91
CA GLU A 148 -2.72 -9.02 -11.60
C GLU A 148 -1.25 -8.62 -11.74
N TYR A 149 -0.55 -9.19 -12.73
CA TYR A 149 0.82 -8.80 -13.02
C TYR A 149 0.92 -7.31 -13.34
N ASP A 150 0.09 -6.84 -14.27
CA ASP A 150 0.09 -5.44 -14.69
C ASP A 150 -0.26 -4.53 -13.49
N LEU A 151 -1.28 -4.86 -12.70
CA LEU A 151 -1.68 -4.12 -11.51
C LEU A 151 -0.49 -3.85 -10.57
N TYR A 152 0.28 -4.89 -10.20
CA TYR A 152 1.39 -4.72 -9.26
C TYR A 152 2.60 -4.02 -9.89
N VAL A 153 2.87 -4.25 -11.17
CA VAL A 153 3.95 -3.51 -11.86
C VAL A 153 3.63 -2.03 -11.91
N ARG A 154 2.38 -1.65 -12.22
CA ARG A 154 1.94 -0.25 -12.23
C ARG A 154 1.97 0.39 -10.84
N ALA A 155 1.64 -0.38 -9.80
CA ALA A 155 1.64 0.12 -8.42
C ALA A 155 3.05 0.28 -7.83
N ALA A 156 4.07 -0.43 -8.34
CA ALA A 156 5.36 -0.59 -7.67
C ALA A 156 6.06 0.73 -7.34
N LEU A 157 6.24 1.62 -8.32
CA LEU A 157 6.88 2.93 -8.10
C LEU A 157 6.05 3.86 -7.23
N PRO A 158 4.75 4.13 -7.51
CA PRO A 158 3.96 5.00 -6.66
C PRO A 158 3.80 4.47 -5.23
N GLN A 159 3.76 3.14 -5.02
CA GLN A 159 3.82 2.55 -3.67
C GLN A 159 5.13 2.88 -2.96
N PHE A 160 6.27 2.76 -3.65
CA PHE A 160 7.57 3.07 -3.07
C PHE A 160 7.69 4.56 -2.71
N GLU A 161 7.25 5.45 -3.60
CA GLU A 161 7.22 6.90 -3.35
C GLU A 161 6.29 7.26 -2.19
N ALA A 162 5.08 6.69 -2.16
CA ALA A 162 4.14 6.94 -1.08
C ALA A 162 4.67 6.42 0.27
N LEU A 163 5.37 5.29 0.27
CA LEU A 163 6.04 4.78 1.47
C LEU A 163 7.10 5.75 1.99
N LYS A 164 7.94 6.34 1.13
CA LYS A 164 8.91 7.37 1.55
C LYS A 164 8.21 8.53 2.24
N ILE A 165 7.12 9.04 1.65
CA ILE A 165 6.32 10.12 2.23
C ILE A 165 5.67 9.72 3.55
N VAL A 166 5.18 8.48 3.70
CA VAL A 166 4.63 8.01 4.99
C VAL A 166 5.73 7.89 6.03
N LEU A 167 6.90 7.34 5.68
CA LEU A 167 8.00 7.18 6.61
C LEU A 167 8.68 8.50 6.99
N GLY A 168 8.55 9.54 6.16
CA GLY A 168 9.29 10.80 6.34
C GLY A 168 10.73 10.70 5.91
N ALA A 169 11.02 9.78 4.98
CA ALA A 169 12.26 9.80 4.25
C ALA A 169 12.19 10.93 3.22
N ASP A 170 13.29 11.65 3.06
CA ASP A 170 13.40 12.68 2.03
C ASP A 170 13.25 12.06 0.63
N MET A 171 12.66 12.83 -0.28
CA MET A 171 12.55 12.47 -1.68
C MET A 171 13.85 12.90 -2.37
N ASP A 172 14.83 11.99 -2.45
CA ASP A 172 16.04 12.16 -3.27
C ASP A 172 15.73 12.06 -4.77
#